data_AF-A0A3S9NP15-F1
#
_entry.id   AF-A0A3S9NP15-F1
#
_cell.length_a   1.000
_cell.length_b   1.000
_cell.length_c   1.000
_cell.angle_alpha   90.00
_cell.angle_beta   90.00
_cell.angle_gamma   90.00
#
_symmetry.space_group_name_H-M   'P 1'
#
loop_
_entity.id
_entity.type
_entity.pdbx_description
1 polymer ?
#
loop_
_entity_poly.entity_id
_entity_poly.type
_entity_poly.pdbx_seq_one_letter_code
_entity_poly.pdbx_strand_id
1 'polypeptide(L)'
;MIEDKEIENINAEIINYQDKLKRMQKKIPWGIFGGFVFSFLFPFIPGRRGRRPMIENWEYQNAVLFCAIIYIIIYPIGYIMGKNKAEKKLRELKLKKYLIEKER
;
A
#
# COMPACT_ATOMS: atom_id res chain seq x y z
N MET A 1 36.31 9.57 4.87
CA MET A 1 35.65 10.62 4.06
C MET A 1 34.65 10.08 3.03
N ILE A 2 35.01 9.08 2.21
CA ILE A 2 34.04 8.46 1.27
C ILE A 2 33.03 7.56 2.03
N GLU A 3 33.51 6.78 3.00
CA GLU A 3 32.67 5.90 3.82
C GLU A 3 31.69 6.66 4.74
N ASP A 4 32.11 7.80 5.30
CA ASP A 4 31.23 8.61 6.16
C ASP A 4 30.03 9.16 5.38
N LYS A 5 30.22 9.53 4.10
CA LYS A 5 29.12 9.94 3.19
C LYS A 5 28.20 8.77 2.84
N GLU A 6 28.74 7.56 2.72
CA GLU A 6 27.93 6.37 2.42
C GLU A 6 27.03 5.99 3.62
N ILE A 7 27.57 6.06 4.84
CA ILE A 7 26.81 5.83 6.07
C ILE A 7 25.71 6.89 6.24
N GLU A 8 26.00 8.15 5.94
CA GLU A 8 25.01 9.23 5.98
C GLU A 8 23.85 9.00 5.00
N ASN A 9 24.15 8.60 3.76
CA ASN A 9 23.15 8.23 2.78
C ASN A 9 22.30 7.03 3.23
N ILE A 10 22.91 5.98 3.79
CA ILE A 10 22.18 4.83 4.31
C ILE A 10 21.27 5.23 5.47
N ASN A 11 21.72 6.09 6.39
CA ASN A 11 20.89 6.59 7.47
C ASN A 11 19.70 7.40 6.96
N ALA A 12 19.90 8.27 5.97
CA ALA A 12 18.83 9.02 5.33
C ALA A 12 17.79 8.09 4.69
N GLU A 13 18.23 7.03 4.00
CA GLU A 13 17.33 6.02 3.44
C GLU A 13 16.56 5.26 4.52
N ILE A 14 17.21 4.85 5.61
CA ILE A 14 16.55 4.18 6.74
C ILE A 14 15.43 5.07 7.30
N ILE A 15 15.69 6.35 7.55
CA ILE A 15 14.70 7.31 8.06
C ILE A 15 13.54 7.43 7.07
N ASN A 16 13.83 7.54 5.77
CA ASN A 16 12.81 7.63 4.72
C ASN A 16 11.90 6.39 4.69
N TYR A 17 12.47 5.17 4.80
CA TYR A 17 11.67 3.94 4.88
C TYR A 17 10.87 3.81 6.17
N GLN A 18 11.40 4.27 7.32
CA GLN A 18 10.64 4.34 8.57
C GLN A 18 9.45 5.28 8.45
N ASP A 19 9.66 6.47 7.89
CA ASP A 19 8.61 7.44 7.64
C ASP A 19 7.59 6.93 6.64
N LYS A 20 8.03 6.22 5.60
CA LYS A 20 7.14 5.57 4.64
C LYS A 20 6.24 4.54 5.34
N LEU A 21 6.77 3.71 6.22
CA LEU A 21 5.98 2.75 7.00
C LEU A 21 4.96 3.45 7.92
N LYS A 22 5.37 4.52 8.61
CA LYS A 22 4.45 5.35 9.43
C LYS A 22 3.36 5.99 8.57
N ARG A 23 3.69 6.52 7.40
CA ARG A 23 2.73 7.09 6.45
C ARG A 23 1.76 6.04 5.91
N MET A 24 2.22 4.81 5.67
CA MET A 24 1.33 3.71 5.28
C MET A 24 0.30 3.40 6.36
N GLN A 25 0.70 3.35 7.63
CA GLN A 25 -0.23 3.15 8.75
C GLN A 25 -1.24 4.31 8.87
N LYS A 26 -0.79 5.56 8.71
CA LYS A 26 -1.67 6.74 8.72
C LYS A 26 -2.66 6.77 7.55
N LYS A 27 -2.38 6.05 6.47
CA LYS A 27 -3.27 5.92 5.31
C LYS A 27 -4.30 4.80 5.48
N ILE A 28 -4.29 4.03 6.58
CA ILE A 28 -5.29 2.99 6.82
C ILE A 28 -6.72 3.55 6.83
N PRO A 29 -7.03 4.62 7.61
CA PRO A 29 -8.38 5.20 7.61
C PRO A 29 -8.80 5.72 6.24
N TRP A 30 -7.87 6.33 5.50
CA TRP A 30 -8.10 6.79 4.12
C TRP A 30 -8.37 5.64 3.15
N GLY A 31 -7.73 4.48 3.35
CA GLY A 31 -8.03 3.26 2.63
C GLY A 31 -9.45 2.80 2.91
N ILE A 32 -9.81 2.64 4.19
CA ILE A 32 -11.17 2.22 4.59
C ILE A 32 -12.23 3.16 4.00
N PHE A 33 -12.03 4.48 4.10
CA PHE A 33 -12.92 5.47 3.50
C PHE A 33 -13.01 5.32 1.97
N GLY A 34 -11.87 5.14 1.30
CA GLY A 34 -11.83 4.88 -0.15
C GLY A 34 -12.58 3.60 -0.53
N GLY A 35 -12.52 2.56 0.29
CA GLY A 35 -13.29 1.33 0.13
C GLY A 35 -14.79 1.56 0.22
N PHE A 36 -15.22 2.30 1.24
CA PHE A 36 -16.63 2.66 1.40
C PHE A 36 -17.13 3.40 0.16
N VAL A 37 -16.45 4.48 -0.25
CA VAL A 37 -16.82 5.26 -1.44
C VAL A 37 -16.79 4.40 -2.71
N PHE A 38 -15.79 3.55 -2.87
CA PHE A 38 -15.67 2.63 -4.00
C PHE A 38 -16.86 1.66 -4.09
N SER A 39 -17.28 1.07 -2.97
CA SER A 39 -18.40 0.12 -2.96
C SER A 39 -19.71 0.73 -3.41
N PHE A 40 -19.94 2.02 -3.15
CA PHE A 40 -21.14 2.73 -3.60
C PHE A 40 -21.03 3.25 -5.02
N LEU A 41 -19.87 3.79 -5.43
CA LEU A 41 -19.72 4.43 -6.74
C LEU A 41 -19.44 3.44 -7.88
N PHE A 42 -18.64 2.40 -7.62
CA PHE A 42 -18.21 1.46 -8.65
C PHE A 42 -19.37 0.75 -9.37
N PRO A 43 -20.45 0.33 -8.68
CA PRO A 43 -21.61 -0.27 -9.35
C PRO A 43 -22.26 0.59 -10.44
N PHE A 44 -22.16 1.92 -10.33
CA PHE A 44 -22.71 2.87 -11.31
C PHE A 44 -21.80 3.11 -12.51
N ILE A 45 -20.54 2.68 -12.47
CA ILE A 45 -19.59 2.93 -13.55
C ILE A 45 -19.86 1.93 -14.69
N PRO A 46 -20.25 2.40 -15.89
CA PRO A 46 -20.40 1.52 -17.04
C PRO A 46 -19.04 0.97 -17.46
N GLY A 47 -19.00 -0.30 -17.85
CA GLY A 47 -17.77 -0.94 -18.29
C GLY A 47 -17.28 -0.41 -19.65
N ARG A 48 -16.01 -0.63 -19.98
CA ARG A 48 -15.48 -0.30 -21.32
C ARG A 48 -16.28 -1.02 -22.41
N ARG A 49 -16.53 -0.31 -23.52
CA ARG A 49 -17.26 -0.76 -24.73
C ARG A 49 -18.76 -0.95 -24.55
N GLY A 50 -19.43 -0.01 -23.89
CA GLY A 50 -20.90 0.00 -23.80
C GLY A 50 -21.48 -1.11 -22.91
N ARG A 51 -20.66 -1.70 -22.03
CA ARG A 51 -21.15 -2.71 -21.09
C ARG A 51 -22.02 -2.02 -20.04
N ARG A 52 -23.24 -2.54 -19.88
CA ARG A 52 -24.20 -2.06 -18.88
C ARG A 52 -23.58 -2.05 -17.48
N PRO A 53 -23.87 -1.02 -16.66
CA PRO A 53 -23.38 -0.93 -15.29
C PRO A 53 -23.84 -2.13 -14.45
N MET A 54 -23.12 -2.44 -13.37
CA MET A 54 -23.40 -3.64 -12.58
C MET A 54 -24.82 -3.63 -12.01
N ILE A 55 -25.33 -2.45 -11.64
CA ILE A 55 -26.68 -2.26 -11.11
C ILE A 55 -27.81 -2.69 -12.06
N GLU A 56 -27.55 -2.73 -13.37
CA GLU A 56 -28.57 -3.13 -14.35
C GLU A 56 -28.65 -4.65 -14.51
N ASN A 57 -27.57 -5.35 -14.19
CA ASN A 57 -27.52 -6.82 -14.27
C ASN A 57 -27.80 -7.45 -12.90
N TRP A 58 -27.42 -6.76 -11.84
CA TRP A 58 -27.47 -7.22 -10.46
C TRP A 58 -28.22 -6.15 -9.65
N GLU A 59 -29.17 -6.54 -8.82
CA GLU A 59 -29.83 -5.61 -7.90
C GLU A 59 -28.78 -4.79 -7.13
N TYR A 60 -29.06 -3.50 -6.92
CA TYR A 60 -28.13 -2.54 -6.34
C TYR A 60 -27.45 -3.05 -5.06
N GLN A 61 -28.23 -3.66 -4.16
CA GLN A 61 -27.72 -4.21 -2.91
C GLN A 61 -26.63 -5.27 -3.15
N ASN A 62 -26.88 -6.19 -4.09
CA ASN A 62 -25.95 -7.26 -4.43
C ASN A 62 -24.67 -6.71 -5.10
N ALA A 63 -24.81 -5.71 -5.96
CA ALA A 63 -23.67 -5.06 -6.62
C ALA A 63 -22.76 -4.32 -5.61
N VAL A 64 -23.34 -3.57 -4.67
CA VAL A 64 -22.59 -2.88 -3.60
C VAL A 64 -21.90 -3.89 -2.69
N LEU A 65 -22.61 -4.94 -2.27
CA LEU A 65 -22.07 -5.97 -1.38
C LEU A 65 -20.89 -6.71 -2.02
N PHE A 66 -21.01 -7.05 -3.31
CA PHE A 66 -19.91 -7.67 -4.07
C PHE A 66 -18.68 -6.77 -4.13
N CYS A 67 -18.86 -5.48 -4.42
CA CYS A 67 -17.75 -4.52 -4.46
C CYS A 67 -17.09 -4.34 -3.09
N ALA A 68 -17.87 -4.33 -2.01
CA ALA A 68 -17.37 -4.28 -0.64
C ALA A 68 -16.53 -5.51 -0.28
N ILE A 69 -17.02 -6.71 -0.59
CA ILE A 69 -16.29 -7.96 -0.33
C ILE A 69 -14.96 -7.98 -1.09
N ILE A 70 -14.98 -7.63 -2.38
CA ILE A 70 -13.75 -7.55 -3.18
C ILE A 70 -12.76 -6.56 -2.56
N TYR A 71 -13.23 -5.39 -2.14
CA TYR A 71 -12.37 -4.38 -1.52
C TYR A 71 -11.74 -4.90 -0.22
N ILE A 72 -12.54 -5.53 0.65
CA ILE A 72 -12.10 -6.12 1.91
C ILE A 72 -11.03 -7.20 1.70
N ILE A 73 -11.04 -7.91 0.58
CA ILE A 73 -10.02 -8.93 0.26
C ILE A 73 -8.77 -8.27 -0.32
N ILE A 74 -8.91 -7.40 -1.32
CA ILE A 74 -7.78 -6.82 -2.06
C ILE A 74 -6.98 -5.86 -1.18
N TYR A 75 -7.66 -5.06 -0.35
CA TYR A 75 -7.02 -4.01 0.43
C TYR A 75 -5.99 -4.54 1.44
N PRO A 76 -6.30 -5.54 2.31
CA PRO A 76 -5.33 -6.14 3.21
C PRO A 76 -4.16 -6.80 2.48
N ILE A 77 -4.42 -7.50 1.37
CA ILE A 77 -3.38 -8.15 0.58
C ILE A 77 -2.39 -7.11 0.07
N GLY A 78 -2.88 -6.05 -0.58
CA GLY A 78 -2.04 -4.96 -1.09
C GLY A 78 -1.26 -4.26 0.03
N TYR A 79 -1.91 -4.03 1.16
CA TYR A 79 -1.28 -3.42 2.33
C TYR A 79 -0.14 -4.28 2.90
N ILE A 80 -0.38 -5.58 3.11
CA ILE A 80 0.61 -6.53 3.64
C ILE A 80 1.79 -6.65 2.67
N MET A 81 1.55 -6.81 1.37
CA MET A 81 2.62 -6.88 0.36
C MET A 81 3.47 -5.60 0.34
N GLY A 82 2.83 -4.44 0.37
CA GLY A 82 3.53 -3.15 0.40
C GLY A 82 4.37 -2.97 1.67
N LYS A 83 3.81 -3.36 2.83
CA LYS A 83 4.49 -3.30 4.12
C LYS A 83 5.69 -4.23 4.16
N ASN A 84 5.52 -5.50 3.77
CA ASN A 84 6.59 -6.49 3.75
C ASN A 84 7.75 -6.06 2.83
N LYS A 85 7.44 -5.46 1.67
CA LYS A 85 8.46 -4.92 0.76
C LYS A 85 9.26 -3.78 1.39
N ALA A 86 8.60 -2.87 2.11
CA ALA A 86 9.25 -1.77 2.79
C ALA A 86 10.08 -2.25 4.00
N GLU A 87 9.58 -3.20 4.78
CA GLU A 87 10.29 -3.80 5.91
C GLU A 87 11.53 -4.58 5.45
N LYS A 88 11.43 -5.34 4.36
CA LYS A 88 12.56 -6.08 3.78
C LYS A 88 13.69 -5.12 3.39
N LYS A 89 13.38 -4.04 2.67
CA LYS A 89 14.37 -3.02 2.29
C LYS A 89 15.00 -2.34 3.50
N LEU A 90 14.20 -2.04 4.52
CA LEU A 90 14.71 -1.45 5.76
C LEU A 90 15.67 -2.40 6.50
N ARG A 91 15.41 -3.70 6.46
CA ARG A 91 16.31 -4.73 7.02
C ARG A 91 17.62 -4.82 6.23
N GLU A 92 17.55 -4.81 4.90
CA GLU A 92 18.72 -4.82 4.01
C GLU A 92 19.62 -3.60 4.27
N LEU A 93 19.04 -2.39 4.39
CA LEU A 93 19.78 -1.16 4.67
C LEU A 93 20.45 -1.17 6.06
N LYS A 94 19.74 -1.65 7.08
CA LYS A 94 20.32 -1.81 8.43
C LYS A 94 21.49 -2.80 8.45
N LEU A 95 21.37 -3.88 7.69
CA LEU A 95 22.43 -4.89 7.58
C LEU A 95 23.63 -4.34 6.80
N LYS A 96 23.40 -3.60 5.71
CA LYS A 96 24.46 -2.91 4.97
C LYS A 96 25.23 -1.94 5.86
N LYS A 97 24.52 -1.13 6.66
CA LYS A 97 25.14 -0.22 7.64
C LYS A 97 26.02 -0.98 8.63
N TYR A 98 25.50 -2.06 9.21
CA TYR A 98 26.23 -2.85 10.21
C TYR A 98 27.52 -3.48 9.65
N LEU A 99 27.50 -3.96 8.40
CA LEU A 99 28.69 -4.52 7.76
C LEU A 99 29.78 -3.45 7.56
N ILE A 100 29.41 -2.26 7.07
CA ILE A 100 30.34 -1.15 6.89
C ILE A 100 30.93 -0.69 8.23
N GLU A 101 30.12 -0.63 9.29
CA GLU A 101 30.60 -0.27 10.64
C GLU A 101 31.55 -1.32 11.25
N LYS A 102 31.44 -2.58 10.85
CA LYS A 102 32.27 -3.69 11.35
C LYS A 102 33.59 -3.85 10.57
N GLU A 103 33.64 -3.43 9.31
CA GLU A 103 34.86 -3.43 8.49
C GLU A 103 35.82 -2.29 8.85
N ARG A 104 35.34 -1.32 9.64
CA ARG A 104 36.11 -0.21 10.21
C ARG A 104 36.83 -0.61 11.50
#